data_AF-A0A7L7IJ02-F1
#
_entry.id   AF-A0A7L7IJ02-F1
#
_cell.length_a   1.000
_cell.length_b   1.000
_cell.length_c   1.000
_cell.angle_alpha   90.00
_cell.angle_beta   90.00
_cell.angle_gamma   90.00
#
_symmetry.space_group_name_H-M   'P 1'
#
loop_
_entity.id
_entity.type
_entity.pdbx_description
1 polymer ?
#
loop_
_entity_poly.entity_id
_entity_poly.type
_entity_poly.pdbx_seq_one_letter_code
_entity_poly.pdbx_strand_id
1 'polypeptide(L)'
;MPVTHGPDTFNVVTDEPRLTVHLDLDVLNPDVFRSLLFPEPEPEFDWQAVYPVGKLNLSQTLRIISDVSAETRILIIGITEHLPWDAWNLKALLNKLPSA
;
A
#
# COMPACT_ATOMS: atom_id res chain seq x y z
N MET A 1 -0.99 8.09 -38.79
CA MET A 1 -2.30 7.98 -39.46
C MET A 1 -3.15 7.02 -38.64
N PRO A 2 -4.25 7.42 -38.00
CA PRO A 2 -5.07 6.49 -37.24
C PRO A 2 -5.88 5.63 -38.21
N VAL A 3 -5.82 4.31 -38.02
CA VAL A 3 -6.61 3.36 -38.81
C VAL A 3 -7.89 3.08 -38.02
N THR A 4 -9.02 3.61 -38.48
CA THR A 4 -10.34 3.35 -37.89
C THR A 4 -10.78 1.94 -38.25
N HIS A 5 -10.96 1.06 -37.26
CA HIS A 5 -11.56 -0.26 -37.42
C HIS A 5 -12.95 -0.27 -36.77
N GLY A 6 -13.91 -0.96 -37.40
CA GLY A 6 -15.33 -0.95 -37.07
C GLY A 6 -15.70 -1.52 -35.69
N PRO A 7 -17.01 -1.57 -35.36
CA PRO A 7 -17.53 -1.68 -33.98
C PRO A 7 -17.24 -2.99 -33.22
N ASP A 8 -16.55 -3.98 -33.82
CA ASP A 8 -16.42 -5.35 -33.27
C ASP A 8 -14.97 -5.82 -33.05
N THR A 9 -14.01 -4.93 -32.76
CA THR A 9 -12.63 -5.35 -32.46
C THR A 9 -12.32 -5.39 -30.97
N PHE A 10 -12.11 -6.60 -30.43
CA PHE A 10 -11.35 -6.78 -29.18
C PHE A 10 -9.90 -6.35 -29.41
N ASN A 11 -9.55 -5.14 -28.97
CA ASN A 11 -8.17 -4.66 -29.04
C ASN A 11 -7.33 -5.38 -27.99
N VAL A 12 -6.52 -6.36 -28.42
CA VAL A 12 -5.46 -6.92 -27.59
C VAL A 12 -4.26 -5.98 -27.67
N VAL A 13 -4.03 -5.21 -26.61
CA VAL A 13 -2.82 -4.38 -26.47
C VAL A 13 -1.68 -5.29 -26.02
N THR A 14 -0.71 -5.55 -26.90
CA THR A 14 0.42 -6.45 -26.64
C THR A 14 1.74 -5.76 -26.33
N ASP A 15 1.88 -4.47 -26.64
CA ASP A 15 3.21 -3.84 -26.79
C ASP A 15 3.62 -2.90 -25.63
N GLU A 16 2.73 -2.64 -24.66
CA GLU A 16 3.06 -1.85 -23.46
C GLU A 16 3.74 -2.72 -22.38
N PRO A 17 4.85 -2.27 -21.76
CA PRO A 17 5.45 -2.96 -20.61
C PRO A 17 4.43 -3.11 -19.47
N ARG A 18 4.35 -4.31 -18.90
CA ARG A 18 3.38 -4.66 -17.87
C ARG A 18 4.06 -4.68 -16.51
N LEU A 19 3.44 -4.04 -15.52
CA LEU A 19 3.93 -3.97 -14.15
C LEU A 19 2.94 -4.57 -13.17
N THR A 20 3.47 -5.32 -12.20
CA THR A 20 2.77 -5.67 -10.97
C THR A 20 3.43 -4.91 -9.84
N VAL A 21 2.62 -4.25 -9.01
CA VAL A 21 3.10 -3.52 -7.83
C VAL A 21 2.83 -4.36 -6.60
N HIS A 22 3.86 -4.64 -5.83
CA HIS A 22 3.75 -5.09 -4.45
C HIS A 22 4.09 -3.91 -3.56
N LEU A 23 3.07 -3.34 -2.93
CA LEU A 23 3.19 -2.24 -1.99
C LEU A 23 3.19 -2.81 -0.57
N ASP A 24 4.38 -3.08 -0.08
CA ASP A 24 4.59 -3.22 1.36
C ASP A 24 4.42 -1.85 2.01
N LEU A 25 3.52 -1.73 2.98
CA LEU A 25 3.28 -0.46 3.64
C LEU A 25 4.42 -0.08 4.59
N ASP A 26 5.28 -1.03 4.99
CA ASP A 26 6.40 -0.81 5.89
C ASP A 26 7.47 0.16 5.34
N VAL A 27 7.44 0.44 4.03
CA VAL A 27 8.25 1.47 3.36
C VAL A 27 7.88 2.89 3.80
N LEU A 28 6.68 3.07 4.38
CA LEU A 28 6.20 4.32 4.90
C LEU A 28 6.85 4.64 6.26
N ASN A 29 7.10 5.93 6.49
CA ASN A 29 7.61 6.41 7.76
C ASN A 29 6.55 6.20 8.87
N PRO A 30 6.87 5.45 9.94
CA PRO A 30 5.92 5.15 11.01
C PRO A 30 5.48 6.37 11.83
N ASP A 31 6.24 7.47 11.79
CA ASP A 31 5.86 8.73 12.44
C ASP A 31 4.65 9.39 11.75
N VAL A 32 4.48 9.15 10.44
CA VAL A 32 3.42 9.76 9.62
C VAL A 32 2.28 8.80 9.27
N PHE A 33 2.56 7.50 9.13
CA PHE A 33 1.55 6.47 8.88
C PHE A 33 1.68 5.36 9.93
N ARG A 34 0.73 5.31 10.86
CA ARG A 34 0.86 4.53 12.11
C ARG A 34 0.27 3.12 12.07
N SER A 35 -0.28 2.70 10.93
CA SER A 35 -0.83 1.36 10.77
C SER A 35 0.22 0.39 10.19
N LEU A 36 1.37 0.29 10.86
CA LEU A 36 2.57 -0.48 10.49
C LEU A 36 3.10 -1.26 11.70
N LEU A 37 4.11 -2.11 11.53
CA LEU A 37 4.74 -2.82 12.65
C LEU A 37 5.50 -1.89 13.61
N PHE A 38 6.33 -0.99 13.06
CA PHE A 38 7.25 -0.14 13.84
C PHE A 38 6.62 0.82 14.89
N PRO A 39 5.39 1.34 14.69
CA PRO A 39 4.65 2.12 15.69
C PRO A 39 3.66 1.27 16.49
N GLU A 40 3.92 -0.02 16.69
CA GLU A 40 3.18 -0.84 17.64
C GLU A 40 3.17 -0.15 19.03
N PRO A 41 1.99 0.03 19.67
CA PRO A 41 1.90 0.79 20.93
C PRO A 41 2.59 0.15 22.13
N GLU A 42 2.61 -1.18 22.20
CA GLU A 42 3.14 -1.96 23.33
C GLU A 42 4.05 -3.08 22.81
N PRO A 43 5.19 -2.76 22.15
CA PRO A 43 6.00 -3.76 21.49
C PRO A 43 6.80 -4.58 22.51
N GLU A 44 6.98 -5.88 22.24
CA GLU A 44 7.79 -6.76 23.10
C GLU A 44 9.28 -6.37 23.10
N PHE A 45 9.76 -5.73 22.02
CA PHE A 45 11.10 -5.15 21.92
C PHE A 45 11.13 -4.01 20.90
N ASP A 46 12.24 -3.27 20.85
CA ASP A 46 12.39 -2.14 19.92
C ASP A 46 12.61 -2.62 18.47
N TRP A 47 11.52 -2.70 17.69
CA TRP A 47 11.56 -3.03 16.26
C TRP A 47 12.48 -2.11 15.46
N GLN A 48 12.51 -0.81 15.80
CA GLN A 48 13.25 0.20 15.04
C GLN A 48 14.76 0.14 15.29
N ALA A 49 15.18 -0.40 16.44
CA ALA A 49 16.58 -0.67 16.72
C ALA A 49 17.14 -1.89 15.97
N VAL A 50 16.27 -2.80 15.52
CA VAL A 50 16.67 -4.10 14.95
C VAL A 50 16.48 -4.14 13.43
N TYR A 51 15.46 -3.47 12.90
CA TYR A 51 15.07 -3.56 11.49
C TYR A 51 15.13 -2.22 10.77
N PRO A 52 15.38 -2.20 9.44
CA PRO A 52 15.26 -1.00 8.64
C PRO A 52 13.84 -0.44 8.70
N VAL A 53 13.72 0.87 8.88
CA VAL A 53 12.44 1.55 9.01
C VAL A 53 12.16 2.37 7.76
N GLY A 54 10.93 2.26 7.24
CA GLY A 54 10.41 3.07 6.14
C GLY A 54 10.64 4.57 6.33
N LYS A 55 10.80 5.28 5.20
CA LYS A 55 11.09 6.73 5.17
C LYS A 55 10.17 7.52 4.25
N LEU A 56 9.34 6.83 3.46
CA LEU A 56 8.44 7.48 2.51
C LEU A 56 7.18 8.00 3.21
N ASN A 57 6.53 8.97 2.62
CA ASN A 57 5.13 9.27 2.90
C ASN A 57 4.25 8.87 1.71
N LEU A 58 2.93 8.87 1.92
CA LEU A 58 1.95 8.48 0.89
C LEU A 58 2.09 9.29 -0.40
N SER A 59 2.42 10.60 -0.32
CA SER A 59 2.61 11.44 -1.50
C SER A 59 3.84 11.04 -2.31
N GLN A 60 4.94 10.69 -1.64
CA GLN A 60 6.15 10.16 -2.31
C GLN A 60 5.88 8.79 -2.94
N THR A 61 5.16 7.91 -2.23
CA THR A 61 4.73 6.61 -2.76
C THR A 61 3.85 6.77 -4.00
N LEU A 62 2.84 7.66 -3.94
CA LEU A 62 1.98 7.96 -5.09
C LEU A 62 2.78 8.50 -6.27
N ARG A 63 3.75 9.39 -6.02
CA ARG A 63 4.62 9.91 -7.06
C ARG A 63 5.39 8.78 -7.75
N ILE A 64 6.03 7.89 -7.00
CA ILE A 64 6.78 6.76 -7.57
C ILE A 64 5.87 5.88 -8.43
N ILE A 65 4.70 5.52 -7.92
CA ILE A 65 3.73 4.70 -8.67
C ILE A 65 3.29 5.43 -9.95
N SER A 66 3.05 6.74 -9.87
CA SER A 66 2.64 7.56 -11.03
C SER A 66 3.75 7.65 -12.07
N ASP A 67 4.99 7.89 -11.64
CA ASP A 67 6.16 8.00 -12.52
C ASP A 67 6.39 6.70 -13.30
N VAL A 68 6.22 5.53 -12.67
CA VAL A 68 6.34 4.24 -13.37
C VAL A 68 5.10 3.90 -14.21
N SER A 69 3.91 4.35 -13.80
CA SER A 69 2.67 4.18 -14.57
C SER A 69 2.63 5.00 -15.86
N ALA A 70 3.48 6.02 -15.99
CA ALA A 70 3.62 6.79 -17.22
C ALA A 70 4.28 5.96 -18.35
N GLU A 71 5.11 4.98 -17.98
CA GLU A 71 5.91 4.18 -18.91
C GLU A 71 5.42 2.71 -18.99
N THR A 72 4.53 2.31 -18.08
CA THR A 72 4.09 0.93 -17.93
C THR A 72 2.60 0.84 -17.61
N ARG A 73 1.98 -0.26 -18.01
CA ARG A 73 0.62 -0.58 -17.59
C ARG A 73 0.64 -1.41 -16.31
N ILE A 74 0.16 -0.83 -15.22
CA ILE A 74 -0.09 -1.58 -13.98
C ILE A 74 -1.26 -2.54 -14.20
N LEU A 75 -1.04 -3.82 -13.91
CA LEU A 75 -2.08 -4.85 -13.98
C LEU A 75 -2.66 -5.21 -12.62
N ILE A 76 -1.79 -5.26 -11.60
CA ILE A 76 -2.12 -5.74 -10.26
C ILE A 76 -1.38 -4.85 -9.25
N ILE A 77 -2.08 -4.49 -8.18
CA ILE A 77 -1.49 -3.88 -6.99
C ILE A 77 -1.85 -4.77 -5.79
N GLY A 78 -0.84 -5.37 -5.19
CA GLY A 78 -0.96 -6.01 -3.87
C GLY A 78 -0.55 -5.02 -2.79
N ILE A 79 -1.34 -4.92 -1.71
CA ILE A 79 -1.04 -4.09 -0.53
C ILE A 79 -0.85 -5.03 0.65
N THR A 80 0.27 -4.91 1.36
CA THR A 80 0.63 -5.78 2.49
C THR A 80 0.97 -4.99 3.75
N GLU A 81 1.07 -5.71 4.86
CA GLU A 81 1.55 -5.21 6.17
C GLU A 81 0.77 -4.03 6.76
N HIS A 82 -0.52 -3.92 6.44
CA HIS A 82 -1.41 -2.98 7.10
C HIS A 82 -1.79 -3.49 8.50
N LEU A 83 -1.26 -2.84 9.54
CA LEU A 83 -1.42 -3.20 10.95
C LEU A 83 -2.11 -2.08 11.73
N PRO A 84 -3.46 -1.97 11.69
CA PRO A 84 -4.18 -0.84 12.26
C PRO A 84 -4.39 -0.99 13.77
N TRP A 85 -3.32 -0.80 14.55
CA TRP A 85 -3.29 -0.99 16.00
C TRP A 85 -4.42 -0.26 16.73
N ASP A 86 -4.66 1.01 16.39
CA ASP A 86 -5.73 1.80 17.03
C ASP A 86 -7.11 1.18 16.81
N ALA A 87 -7.41 0.73 15.59
CA ALA A 87 -8.70 0.12 15.27
C ALA A 87 -8.84 -1.24 15.97
N TRP A 88 -7.76 -2.03 16.02
CA TRP A 88 -7.74 -3.30 16.74
C TRP A 88 -7.97 -3.10 18.24
N ASN A 89 -7.25 -2.17 18.85
CA ASN A 89 -7.31 -1.88 20.28
C ASN A 89 -8.67 -1.28 20.68
N LEU A 90 -9.21 -0.38 19.85
CA LEU A 90 -10.57 0.14 20.04
C LEU A 90 -11.61 -0.99 19.98
N LYS A 91 -11.52 -1.88 18.99
CA LYS A 91 -12.40 -3.06 18.92
C LYS A 91 -12.28 -3.93 20.17
N ALA A 92 -11.07 -4.17 20.67
CA ALA A 92 -10.83 -4.94 21.88
C ALA A 92 -11.43 -4.27 23.12
N LEU A 93 -11.32 -2.94 23.24
CA LEU A 93 -11.92 -2.16 24.32
C LEU A 93 -13.44 -2.23 24.28
N LEU A 94 -14.05 -1.98 23.11
CA LEU A 94 -15.51 -1.98 22.94
C LEU A 94 -16.13 -3.32 23.32
N ASN A 95 -15.46 -4.44 23.00
CA ASN A 95 -15.90 -5.78 23.37
C ASN A 95 -15.84 -6.06 24.89
N LYS A 96 -15.12 -5.25 25.67
CA LYS A 96 -14.99 -5.38 27.13
C LYS A 96 -15.89 -4.41 27.89
N LEU A 97 -16.59 -3.51 27.21
CA LEU A 97 -17.51 -2.60 27.88
C LEU A 97 -18.64 -3.41 28.52
N PRO A 98 -19.05 -3.07 29.76
CA PRO A 98 -20.23 -3.69 30.36
C PRO A 98 -21.44 -3.46 29.46
N SER A 99 -22.18 -4.52 29.13
CA SER A 99 -23.52 -4.36 28.59
C SER A 99 -24.40 -3.76 29.68
N ALA A 100 -25.12 -2.69 29.35
CA ALA A 100 -26.22 -2.20 30.19
C ALA A 100 -27.32 -3.26 30.33
#